data_AF-K9BQK7-F1
#
_entry.id   AF-K9BQK7-F1
#
_cell.length_a   1.000
_cell.length_b   1.000
_cell.length_c   1.000
_cell.angle_alpha   90.00
_cell.angle_beta   90.00
_cell.angle_gamma   90.00
#
_symmetry.space_group_name_H-M   'P 1'
#
loop_
_entity.id
_entity.type
_entity.pdbx_description
1 polymer ?
#
loop_
_entity_poly.entity_id
_entity_poly.type
_entity_poly.pdbx_seq_one_letter_code
_entity_poly.pdbx_strand_id
1 'polypeptide(L)'
;MRFQRRSITFDAASESELLVLRDRIAVADYRNRIHRSGDVLQQEGLILTLSHDVEFITGKSYVIYLQMSDGSVDLIPVTAGVTSNKVVLGRLPNGPLKLNPEDYINTTYIVVSDDSKGSLPYLVAKKDPVGKTANKITAINYDDRYYLNDKDYTDTPIDDSPIYIRYDQLDINLARLYQMQRGELPVTGEINFVVEPGVLVCSSSAYRPLTELIYRHWMDQPSVKYVVKGLPEIPAIDTGEFPPDLVVNLTIKGAAVGRGGEGGIAHAAYYGESEYETAFTKTRRDGGIGAPGLLVRHAKVNLIIDGGIVARGGSGGGATPNGLSTKYNYALQGACGGGGAPFGMALSFVPTSSEVPRFRGYFNNNYETDKVSDAQRDIPGKGYQRNNSSEVSPLSGNGGGWGQCGTKSLNKGEWNWKYHGTLEGQPGPGGPAIIGVPLQTLQVINGGQILQTL
;
A
#
# COMPACT_ATOMS: atom_id res chain seq x y z
N MET A 1 -28.89 -7.35 37.56
CA MET A 1 -27.49 -7.74 37.30
C MET A 1 -26.83 -8.12 38.61
N ARG A 2 -26.27 -9.32 38.73
CA ARG A 2 -25.44 -9.73 39.88
C ARG A 2 -24.12 -8.92 39.77
N PHE A 3 -23.66 -8.31 40.86
CA PHE A 3 -22.41 -7.51 40.99
C PHE A 3 -22.42 -6.01 40.65
N GLN A 4 -23.59 -5.37 40.50
CA GLN A 4 -23.67 -3.90 40.43
C GLN A 4 -23.65 -3.30 41.85
N ARG A 5 -22.66 -2.45 42.18
CA ARG A 5 -22.59 -1.77 43.50
C ARG A 5 -22.89 -0.27 43.45
N ARG A 6 -22.60 0.43 42.34
CA ARG A 6 -22.79 1.89 42.23
C ARG A 6 -23.18 2.28 40.80
N SER A 7 -24.08 3.26 40.68
CA SER A 7 -24.44 3.92 39.42
C SER A 7 -24.13 5.41 39.58
N ILE A 8 -23.56 6.01 38.54
CA ILE A 8 -23.32 7.46 38.48
C ILE A 8 -23.99 8.04 37.25
N THR A 9 -24.37 9.31 37.34
CA THR A 9 -24.91 10.07 36.23
C THR A 9 -24.27 11.45 36.23
N PHE A 10 -23.76 11.89 35.09
CA PHE A 10 -23.15 13.20 34.93
C PHE A 10 -23.38 13.73 33.50
N ASP A 11 -23.31 15.05 33.35
CA ASP A 11 -23.37 15.71 32.06
C ASP A 11 -21.95 15.77 31.49
N ALA A 12 -21.77 15.28 30.27
CA ALA A 12 -20.51 15.22 29.55
C ALA A 12 -20.57 16.15 28.34
N ALA A 13 -19.44 16.79 28.02
CA ALA A 13 -19.28 17.67 26.87
C ALA A 13 -19.42 16.92 25.54
N SER A 14 -19.33 17.63 24.41
CA SER A 14 -19.57 17.12 23.06
C SER A 14 -18.77 15.87 22.68
N GLU A 15 -17.60 15.67 23.28
CA GLU A 15 -16.71 14.53 23.09
C GLU A 15 -17.37 13.20 23.53
N SER A 16 -18.37 13.27 24.41
CA SER A 16 -19.19 12.11 24.79
C SER A 16 -19.97 11.48 23.64
N GLU A 17 -20.05 12.14 22.47
CA GLU A 17 -20.61 11.52 21.28
C GLU A 17 -19.86 10.27 20.84
N LEU A 18 -18.55 10.22 21.09
CA LEU A 18 -17.68 9.08 20.74
C LEU A 18 -17.90 7.86 21.64
N LEU A 19 -18.53 8.05 22.81
CA LEU A 19 -18.76 6.95 23.75
C LEU A 19 -19.90 6.05 23.27
N VAL A 20 -19.62 4.76 23.23
CA VAL A 20 -20.58 3.69 22.93
C VAL A 20 -21.00 3.01 24.23
N LEU A 21 -22.18 2.39 24.21
CA LEU A 21 -22.64 1.55 25.32
C LEU A 21 -21.59 0.45 25.60
N ARG A 22 -21.32 0.21 26.88
CA ARG A 22 -20.29 -0.71 27.41
C ARG A 22 -18.85 -0.25 27.23
N ASP A 23 -18.59 0.96 26.75
CA ASP A 23 -17.25 1.52 26.82
C ASP A 23 -16.81 1.67 28.28
N ARG A 24 -15.55 1.29 28.52
CA ARG A 24 -14.91 1.49 29.81
C ARG A 24 -14.48 2.94 29.91
N ILE A 25 -15.05 3.65 30.88
CA ILE A 25 -14.65 5.01 31.23
C ILE A 25 -14.09 5.06 32.65
N ALA A 26 -13.08 5.90 32.84
CA ALA A 26 -12.56 6.24 34.14
C ALA A 26 -13.24 7.53 34.60
N VAL A 27 -13.98 7.49 35.70
CA VAL A 27 -14.66 8.68 36.22
C VAL A 27 -14.02 9.07 37.55
N ALA A 28 -13.39 10.24 37.56
CA ALA A 28 -12.82 10.83 38.77
C ALA A 28 -13.92 11.34 39.70
N ASP A 29 -13.81 11.04 41.00
CA ASP A 29 -14.79 11.50 41.99
C ASP A 29 -14.46 12.92 42.46
N TYR A 30 -15.16 13.91 41.91
CA TYR A 30 -15.01 15.32 42.28
C TYR A 30 -15.43 15.66 43.72
N ARG A 31 -16.05 14.73 44.48
CA ARG A 31 -16.50 15.00 45.87
C ARG A 31 -15.36 14.98 46.87
N ASN A 32 -14.30 14.24 46.58
CA ASN A 32 -13.07 14.32 47.36
C ASN A 32 -12.26 15.47 46.78
N ARG A 33 -11.98 16.49 47.59
CA ARG A 33 -11.29 17.76 47.26
C ARG A 33 -9.86 17.62 46.69
N ILE A 34 -9.50 16.45 46.16
CA ILE A 34 -8.20 15.98 45.68
C ILE A 34 -8.06 16.18 44.15
N HIS A 35 -9.16 16.34 43.41
CA HIS A 35 -9.14 16.60 41.96
C HIS A 35 -9.37 18.08 41.67
N ARG A 36 -8.45 18.69 40.91
CA ARG A 36 -8.52 20.10 40.48
C ARG A 36 -8.28 20.18 38.98
N SER A 37 -9.19 20.85 38.30
CA SER A 37 -9.13 21.14 36.87
C SER A 37 -9.34 22.62 36.63
N GLY A 38 -8.77 23.15 35.55
CA GLY A 38 -8.87 24.56 35.22
C GLY A 38 -8.03 24.91 33.99
N ASP A 39 -7.65 26.17 33.90
CA ASP A 39 -6.85 26.72 32.80
C ASP A 39 -5.42 26.97 33.25
N VAL A 40 -4.47 26.77 32.34
CA VAL A 40 -3.09 27.20 32.55
C VAL A 40 -2.99 28.68 32.23
N LEU A 41 -2.58 29.49 33.20
CA LEU A 41 -2.50 30.94 33.07
C LEU A 41 -1.13 31.42 32.58
N GLN A 42 -0.07 30.72 32.96
CA GLN A 42 1.30 31.11 32.63
C GLN A 42 2.24 29.90 32.66
N GLN A 43 3.31 29.95 31.86
CA GLN A 43 4.42 29.00 31.90
C GLN A 43 5.77 29.73 31.98
N GLU A 44 6.61 29.32 32.93
CA GLU A 44 7.99 29.79 33.13
C GLU A 44 8.91 28.55 33.16
N GLY A 45 9.39 28.13 31.99
CA GLY A 45 10.15 26.88 31.84
C GLY A 45 9.31 25.66 32.23
N LEU A 46 9.68 24.99 33.33
CA LEU A 46 8.95 23.84 33.90
C LEU A 46 7.88 24.24 34.91
N ILE A 47 7.74 25.52 35.24
CA ILE A 47 6.78 25.99 36.25
C ILE A 47 5.51 26.45 35.52
N LEU A 48 4.36 25.93 35.94
CA LEU A 48 3.04 26.41 35.49
C LEU A 48 2.35 27.19 36.60
N THR A 49 1.72 28.31 36.23
CA THR A 49 0.75 29.02 37.06
C THR A 49 -0.65 28.59 36.64
N LEU A 50 -1.41 28.07 37.59
CA LEU A 50 -2.73 27.49 37.37
C LEU A 50 -3.85 28.44 37.83
N SER A 51 -5.05 28.28 37.27
CA SER A 51 -6.21 29.10 37.64
C SER A 51 -6.76 28.81 39.04
N HIS A 52 -6.43 27.66 39.63
CA HIS A 52 -6.85 27.26 40.97
C HIS A 52 -5.70 26.66 41.77
N ASP A 53 -5.79 26.79 43.10
CA ASP A 53 -4.87 26.13 44.02
C ASP A 53 -4.94 24.60 43.93
N VAL A 54 -3.77 23.97 44.03
CA VAL A 54 -3.57 22.52 44.04
C VAL A 54 -2.89 22.12 45.34
N GLU A 55 -3.55 21.22 46.09
CA GLU A 55 -3.02 20.70 47.34
C GLU A 55 -2.32 19.36 47.10
N PHE A 56 -1.04 19.29 47.45
CA PHE A 56 -0.24 18.07 47.37
C PHE A 56 -0.13 17.43 48.76
N ILE A 57 -0.53 16.17 48.87
CA ILE A 57 -0.43 15.40 50.11
C ILE A 57 0.95 14.77 50.19
N THR A 58 1.67 15.01 51.29
CA THR A 58 3.00 14.42 51.56
C THR A 58 2.98 12.90 51.40
N GLY A 59 3.92 12.36 50.63
CA GLY A 59 4.05 10.92 50.39
C GLY A 59 3.20 10.38 49.23
N LYS A 60 2.47 11.22 48.50
CA LYS A 60 1.77 10.84 47.26
C LYS A 60 2.46 11.43 46.02
N SER A 61 2.51 10.62 44.97
CA SER A 61 2.91 11.06 43.63
C SER A 61 1.71 11.66 42.89
N TYR A 62 1.95 12.63 42.01
CA TYR A 62 0.92 13.31 41.23
C TYR A 62 1.34 13.44 39.77
N VAL A 63 0.35 13.45 38.89
CA VAL A 63 0.50 13.71 37.46
C VAL A 63 -0.48 14.80 37.02
N ILE A 64 -0.07 15.60 36.04
CA ILE A 64 -0.93 16.59 35.39
C ILE A 64 -1.22 16.14 33.95
N TYR A 65 -2.50 16.17 33.60
CA TYR A 65 -2.98 16.05 32.23
C TYR A 65 -3.09 17.46 31.68
N LEU A 66 -2.38 17.76 30.61
CA LEU A 66 -2.50 19.02 29.87
C LEU A 66 -3.23 18.73 28.56
N GLN A 67 -4.44 19.25 28.43
CA GLN A 67 -5.18 19.17 27.17
C GLN A 67 -4.84 20.39 26.33
N MET A 68 -4.22 20.14 25.18
CA MET A 68 -3.79 21.16 24.24
C MET A 68 -4.96 21.63 23.39
N SER A 69 -4.80 22.79 22.75
CA SER A 69 -5.83 23.37 21.88
C SER A 69 -6.15 22.54 20.62
N ASP A 70 -5.26 21.62 20.22
CA ASP A 70 -5.46 20.67 19.13
C ASP A 70 -6.17 19.37 19.58
N GLY A 71 -6.55 19.28 20.86
CA GLY A 71 -7.20 18.12 21.46
C GLY A 71 -6.24 17.01 21.91
N SER A 72 -4.92 17.16 21.69
CA SER A 72 -3.93 16.24 22.24
C SER A 72 -3.83 16.39 23.76
N VAL A 73 -3.49 15.30 24.44
CA VAL A 73 -3.33 15.27 25.91
C VAL A 73 -1.92 14.83 26.25
N ASP A 74 -1.22 15.65 27.04
CA ASP A 74 0.12 15.34 27.53
C ASP A 74 0.09 15.01 29.03
N LEU A 75 0.71 13.89 29.41
CA LEU A 75 0.78 13.40 30.79
C LEU A 75 2.18 13.61 31.34
N ILE A 76 2.29 14.38 32.42
CA ILE A 76 3.58 14.79 32.98
C ILE A 76 3.57 14.61 34.51
N PRO A 77 4.60 13.96 35.11
CA PRO A 77 4.78 13.97 36.56
C PRO A 77 4.89 15.41 37.09
N VAL A 78 4.23 15.71 38.20
CA VAL A 78 4.15 17.07 38.72
C VAL A 78 4.40 17.12 40.23
N THR A 79 5.11 18.15 40.68
CA THR A 79 5.33 18.45 42.10
C THR A 79 4.83 19.84 42.46
N ALA A 80 4.66 20.08 43.76
CA ALA A 80 4.24 21.38 44.27
C ALA A 80 5.28 22.47 43.93
N GLY A 81 4.81 23.62 43.46
CA GLY A 81 5.62 24.82 43.27
C GLY A 81 5.74 25.66 44.54
N VAL A 82 6.28 26.87 44.37
CA VAL A 82 6.53 27.81 45.48
C VAL A 82 5.26 28.39 46.11
N THR A 83 4.14 28.42 45.36
CA THR A 83 2.82 28.84 45.81
C THR A 83 1.79 27.76 45.48
N SER A 84 0.65 27.75 46.16
CA SER A 84 -0.39 26.71 46.03
C SER A 84 -0.99 26.58 44.63
N ASN A 85 -0.95 27.64 43.82
CA ASN A 85 -1.38 27.62 42.42
C ASN A 85 -0.24 27.42 41.41
N LYS A 86 0.99 27.19 41.88
CA LYS A 86 2.13 26.90 41.03
C LYS A 86 2.54 25.44 41.15
N VAL A 87 2.88 24.85 40.02
CA VAL A 87 3.33 23.45 39.95
C VAL A 87 4.59 23.33 39.11
N VAL A 88 5.43 22.34 39.42
CA VAL A 88 6.68 22.07 38.70
C VAL A 88 6.54 20.77 37.91
N LEU A 89 6.70 20.87 36.60
CA LEU A 89 6.64 19.74 35.67
C LEU A 89 7.95 18.95 35.68
N GLY A 90 7.87 17.62 35.59
CA GLY A 90 9.04 16.74 35.46
C GLY A 90 9.73 16.84 34.09
N ARG A 91 9.03 17.34 33.06
CA ARG A 91 9.58 17.65 31.74
C ARG A 91 8.76 18.76 31.06
N LEU A 92 9.30 19.33 29.99
CA LEU A 92 8.55 20.26 29.16
C LEU A 92 7.35 19.55 28.48
N PRO A 93 6.23 20.25 28.27
CA PRO A 93 5.13 19.75 27.47
C PRO A 93 5.55 19.47 26.03
N ASN A 94 4.92 18.47 25.40
CA ASN A 94 5.21 18.03 24.03
C ASN A 94 4.78 19.04 22.95
N GLY A 95 4.03 20.07 23.32
CA GLY A 95 3.59 21.14 22.44
C GLY A 95 3.49 22.48 23.16
N PRO A 96 3.45 23.61 22.42
CA PRO A 96 3.30 24.93 23.01
C PRO A 96 1.93 25.06 23.69
N LEU A 97 1.91 25.62 24.90
CA LEU A 97 0.67 25.89 25.63
C LEU A 97 0.01 27.16 25.09
N LYS A 98 -1.33 27.15 25.05
CA LYS A 98 -2.13 28.30 24.65
C LYS A 98 -2.72 28.95 25.89
N LEU A 99 -2.20 30.13 26.22
CA LEU A 99 -2.36 30.78 27.52
C LEU A 99 -3.06 32.14 27.45
N ASN A 100 -3.45 32.59 26.26
CA ASN A 100 -4.04 33.92 26.08
C ASN A 100 -5.49 33.92 26.58
N PRO A 101 -5.85 34.72 27.61
CA PRO A 101 -7.21 34.72 28.16
C PRO A 101 -8.31 35.09 27.15
N GLU A 102 -7.96 35.83 26.09
CA GLU A 102 -8.87 36.27 25.03
C GLU A 102 -9.13 35.21 23.95
N ASP A 103 -8.38 34.09 23.96
CA ASP A 103 -8.55 33.04 22.97
C ASP A 103 -9.73 32.12 23.33
N TYR A 104 -10.53 31.72 22.33
CA TYR A 104 -11.70 30.85 22.51
C TYR A 104 -11.37 29.42 23.02
N ILE A 105 -10.11 28.99 22.89
CA ILE A 105 -9.63 27.66 23.29
C ILE A 105 -8.26 27.85 23.95
N ASN A 106 -8.18 27.57 25.24
CA ASN A 106 -6.95 27.60 26.04
C ASN A 106 -6.54 26.19 26.48
N THR A 107 -5.27 26.03 26.85
CA THR A 107 -4.78 24.79 27.44
C THR A 107 -5.42 24.60 28.83
N THR A 108 -6.17 23.52 28.98
CA THR A 108 -6.76 23.13 30.27
C THR A 108 -5.90 22.07 30.95
N TYR A 109 -6.04 21.96 32.26
CA TYR A 109 -5.32 20.99 33.06
C TYR A 109 -6.24 20.18 33.98
N ILE A 110 -5.78 18.98 34.34
CA ILE A 110 -6.31 18.18 35.44
C ILE A 110 -5.12 17.62 36.24
N VAL A 111 -5.02 17.93 37.53
CA VAL A 111 -4.04 17.30 38.42
C VAL A 111 -4.69 16.15 39.18
N VAL A 112 -4.06 14.98 39.17
CA VAL A 112 -4.51 13.81 39.92
C VAL A 112 -3.35 13.18 40.68
N SER A 113 -3.64 12.55 41.81
CA SER A 113 -2.68 11.67 42.46
C SER A 113 -2.49 10.41 41.62
N ASP A 114 -1.23 9.99 41.45
CA ASP A 114 -0.79 8.75 40.79
C ASP A 114 -1.26 7.48 41.54
N ASP A 115 -1.75 7.64 42.77
CA ASP A 115 -2.47 6.59 43.48
C ASP A 115 -3.86 6.41 42.82
N SER A 116 -3.89 5.62 41.75
CA SER A 116 -5.07 5.26 40.94
C SER A 116 -6.19 4.56 41.73
N LYS A 117 -6.04 4.39 43.05
CA LYS A 117 -7.07 3.90 43.96
C LYS A 117 -8.35 4.76 44.03
N GLY A 118 -8.32 6.00 43.50
CA GLY A 118 -9.47 6.92 43.47
C GLY A 118 -10.30 6.92 42.19
N SER A 119 -9.77 6.42 41.06
CA SER A 119 -10.50 6.37 39.79
C SER A 119 -11.21 5.02 39.68
N LEU A 120 -12.53 5.03 39.88
CA LEU A 120 -13.32 3.82 39.76
C LEU A 120 -13.63 3.59 38.27
N PRO A 121 -13.39 2.38 37.73
CA PRO A 121 -13.81 2.06 36.38
C PRO A 121 -15.34 1.93 36.35
N TYR A 122 -15.95 2.53 35.33
CA TYR A 122 -17.37 2.41 35.03
C TYR A 122 -17.57 1.96 33.57
N LEU A 123 -18.68 1.29 33.31
CA LEU A 123 -19.16 0.99 31.96
C LEU A 123 -20.31 1.94 31.63
N VAL A 124 -20.29 2.53 30.44
CA VAL A 124 -21.39 3.35 29.94
C VAL A 124 -22.64 2.47 29.80
N ALA A 125 -23.67 2.76 30.58
CA ALA A 125 -24.94 2.03 30.60
C ALA A 125 -26.03 2.75 29.79
N LYS A 126 -25.97 4.07 29.72
CA LYS A 126 -26.92 4.91 28.98
C LYS A 126 -26.28 6.21 28.52
N LYS A 127 -26.67 6.70 27.34
CA LYS A 127 -26.36 8.04 26.81
C LYS A 127 -27.68 8.67 26.36
N ASP A 128 -28.05 9.80 26.97
CA ASP A 128 -29.20 10.61 26.57
C ASP A 128 -28.73 12.02 26.17
N PRO A 129 -29.13 12.59 25.02
CA PRO A 129 -28.75 13.95 24.64
C PRO A 129 -29.40 14.99 25.57
N VAL A 130 -28.62 15.99 25.99
CA VAL A 130 -29.09 17.13 26.78
C VAL A 130 -28.61 18.43 26.13
N GLY A 131 -29.53 19.12 25.45
CA GLY A 131 -29.20 20.32 24.69
C GLY A 131 -28.53 20.00 23.34
N LYS A 132 -27.81 20.98 22.76
CA LYS A 132 -27.18 20.84 21.44
C LYS A 132 -25.73 20.32 21.48
N THR A 133 -25.08 20.36 22.64
CA THR A 133 -23.62 20.14 22.74
C THR A 133 -23.20 19.29 23.95
N ALA A 134 -24.14 18.68 24.66
CA ALA A 134 -23.85 17.85 25.83
C ALA A 134 -24.72 16.58 25.84
N ASN A 135 -24.18 15.53 26.45
CA ASN A 135 -24.92 14.29 26.69
C ASN A 135 -24.90 13.97 28.18
N LYS A 136 -26.02 13.46 28.67
CA LYS A 136 -26.13 12.87 30.00
C LYS A 136 -25.73 11.40 29.93
N ILE A 137 -24.66 11.06 30.63
CA ILE A 137 -24.11 9.71 30.67
C ILE A 137 -24.48 9.06 31.99
N THR A 138 -25.10 7.88 31.93
CA THR A 138 -25.26 6.99 33.08
C THR A 138 -24.26 5.86 32.95
N ALA A 139 -23.43 5.67 33.98
CA ALA A 139 -22.41 4.63 33.99
C ALA A 139 -22.49 3.79 35.26
N ILE A 140 -22.17 2.50 35.14
CA ILE A 140 -22.25 1.53 36.24
C ILE A 140 -20.88 0.98 36.58
N ASN A 141 -20.56 0.92 37.87
CA ASN A 141 -19.33 0.30 38.32
C ASN A 141 -19.45 -1.23 38.22
N TYR A 142 -18.34 -1.88 37.88
CA TYR A 142 -18.22 -3.32 37.84
C TYR A 142 -17.14 -3.80 38.82
N ASP A 143 -17.34 -5.00 39.36
CA ASP A 143 -16.38 -5.71 40.21
C ASP A 143 -15.37 -6.44 39.32
N ASP A 144 -14.12 -6.63 39.76
CA ASP A 144 -13.07 -7.32 38.98
C ASP A 144 -13.50 -8.73 38.52
N ARG A 145 -14.43 -9.36 39.25
CA ARG A 145 -15.03 -10.64 38.85
C ARG A 145 -15.88 -10.58 37.58
N TYR A 146 -16.20 -9.39 37.08
CA TYR A 146 -16.87 -9.22 35.78
C TYR A 146 -16.05 -9.81 34.62
N TYR A 147 -14.72 -9.80 34.75
CA TYR A 147 -13.78 -10.41 33.80
C TYR A 147 -13.14 -11.72 34.33
N LEU A 148 -13.69 -12.32 35.39
CA LEU A 148 -13.10 -13.54 35.99
C LEU A 148 -13.01 -14.68 34.96
N ASN A 149 -13.97 -14.72 34.04
CA ASN A 149 -14.06 -15.73 32.99
C ASN A 149 -13.52 -15.23 31.64
N ASP A 150 -12.98 -14.00 31.57
CA ASP A 150 -12.42 -13.45 30.34
C ASP A 150 -11.09 -14.14 29.98
N LYS A 151 -10.42 -14.69 30.99
CA LYS A 151 -9.24 -15.56 30.85
C LYS A 151 -9.58 -17.03 30.66
N ASP A 152 -10.85 -17.43 30.72
CA ASP A 152 -11.25 -18.80 30.38
C ASP A 152 -11.16 -19.04 28.85
N TYR A 153 -10.95 -17.96 28.07
CA TYR A 153 -10.68 -17.98 26.63
C TYR A 153 -9.24 -17.53 26.31
N THR A 154 -8.22 -18.15 26.90
CA THR A 154 -6.82 -17.95 26.46
C THR A 154 -6.46 -18.75 25.22
N ASP A 155 -7.18 -19.85 24.96
CA ASP A 155 -7.21 -20.46 23.64
C ASP A 155 -8.32 -19.74 22.89
N THR A 156 -7.99 -18.68 22.16
CA THR A 156 -8.88 -18.23 21.10
C THR A 156 -9.04 -19.45 20.19
N PRO A 157 -10.23 -20.08 20.09
CA PRO A 157 -10.42 -21.13 19.12
C PRO A 157 -9.96 -20.58 17.79
N ILE A 158 -9.19 -21.35 17.03
CA ILE A 158 -8.85 -20.94 15.67
C ILE A 158 -10.18 -20.67 15.00
N ASP A 159 -10.43 -19.40 14.68
CA ASP A 159 -11.59 -19.03 13.90
C ASP A 159 -11.40 -19.71 12.55
N ASP A 160 -12.04 -20.86 12.39
CA ASP A 160 -11.94 -21.72 11.21
C ASP A 160 -12.74 -21.14 10.05
N SER A 161 -13.54 -20.09 10.31
CA SER A 161 -14.32 -19.42 9.28
C SER A 161 -13.37 -18.88 8.20
N PRO A 162 -13.70 -19.03 6.92
CA PRO A 162 -12.83 -18.55 5.87
C PRO A 162 -12.69 -17.03 5.87
N ILE A 163 -11.47 -16.55 5.65
CA ILE A 163 -11.19 -15.16 5.31
C ILE A 163 -11.51 -14.96 3.83
N TYR A 164 -12.54 -14.17 3.54
CA TYR A 164 -12.99 -13.89 2.19
C TYR A 164 -12.32 -12.62 1.63
N ILE A 165 -11.72 -12.74 0.45
CA ILE A 165 -11.22 -11.63 -0.34
C ILE A 165 -12.31 -11.28 -1.36
N ARG A 166 -13.00 -10.16 -1.12
CA ARG A 166 -14.29 -9.82 -1.77
C ARG A 166 -14.23 -8.72 -2.82
N TYR A 167 -13.08 -8.05 -2.95
CA TYR A 167 -12.90 -6.94 -3.87
C TYR A 167 -11.57 -7.07 -4.59
N ASP A 168 -11.48 -6.42 -5.76
CA ASP A 168 -10.23 -6.32 -6.50
C ASP A 168 -9.15 -5.70 -5.61
N GLN A 169 -8.02 -6.37 -5.50
CA GLN A 169 -6.94 -6.01 -4.59
C GLN A 169 -5.58 -6.20 -5.25
N LEU A 170 -4.58 -5.50 -4.69
CA LEU A 170 -3.20 -5.61 -5.13
C LEU A 170 -2.33 -6.24 -4.05
N ASP A 171 -1.37 -7.05 -4.48
CA ASP A 171 -0.23 -7.53 -3.68
C ASP A 171 -0.62 -8.11 -2.31
N ILE A 172 -1.54 -9.07 -2.30
CA ILE A 172 -2.02 -9.65 -1.04
C ILE A 172 -0.93 -10.52 -0.42
N ASN A 173 -0.64 -10.28 0.86
CA ASN A 173 0.11 -11.22 1.69
C ASN A 173 -0.85 -11.91 2.68
N LEU A 174 -1.02 -13.23 2.58
CA LEU A 174 -2.04 -13.96 3.36
C LEU A 174 -1.75 -13.95 4.87
N ALA A 175 -0.49 -14.12 5.28
CA ALA A 175 -0.11 -14.05 6.69
C ALA A 175 -0.41 -12.66 7.27
N ARG A 176 -0.09 -11.58 6.53
CA ARG A 176 -0.41 -10.20 6.94
C ARG A 176 -1.92 -9.94 6.94
N LEU A 177 -2.65 -10.46 5.96
CA LEU A 177 -4.10 -10.34 5.90
C LEU A 177 -4.77 -10.98 7.11
N TYR A 178 -4.32 -12.19 7.49
CA TYR A 178 -4.77 -12.81 8.73
C TYR A 178 -4.46 -11.90 9.92
N GLN A 179 -3.23 -11.40 10.03
CA GLN A 179 -2.85 -10.59 11.17
C GLN A 179 -3.68 -9.31 11.33
N MET A 180 -4.02 -8.68 10.21
CA MET A 180 -4.86 -7.49 10.18
C MET A 180 -6.31 -7.78 10.62
N GLN A 181 -6.85 -8.96 10.29
CA GLN A 181 -8.24 -9.30 10.61
C GLN A 181 -8.40 -9.99 11.96
N ARG A 182 -7.39 -10.75 12.40
CA ARG A 182 -7.50 -11.71 13.52
C ARG A 182 -6.37 -11.62 14.55
N GLY A 183 -5.36 -10.78 14.36
CA GLY A 183 -4.28 -10.58 15.32
C GLY A 183 -3.11 -11.55 15.15
N GLU A 184 -2.63 -12.19 16.21
CA GLU A 184 -1.44 -13.05 16.09
C GLU A 184 -1.70 -14.33 15.29
N LEU A 185 -0.68 -14.83 14.59
CA LEU A 185 -0.79 -16.07 13.81
C LEU A 185 -0.88 -17.28 14.78
N PRO A 186 -1.87 -18.17 14.61
CA PRO A 186 -1.93 -19.41 15.36
C PRO A 186 -0.70 -20.28 15.09
N VAL A 187 -0.23 -20.98 16.12
CA VAL A 187 0.95 -21.86 16.02
C VAL A 187 0.65 -23.21 15.37
N THR A 188 -0.62 -23.66 15.40
CA THR A 188 -1.09 -24.94 14.86
C THR A 188 -2.49 -24.79 14.28
N GLY A 189 -2.98 -25.82 13.57
CA GLY A 189 -4.35 -25.92 13.03
C GLY A 189 -4.45 -25.48 11.57
N GLU A 190 -5.64 -25.05 11.14
CA GLU A 190 -5.91 -24.74 9.74
C GLU A 190 -6.50 -23.33 9.57
N ILE A 191 -6.06 -22.63 8.51
CA ILE A 191 -6.60 -21.32 8.13
C ILE A 191 -7.10 -21.39 6.69
N ASN A 192 -8.30 -20.86 6.47
CA ASN A 192 -8.96 -20.87 5.17
C ASN A 192 -9.00 -19.46 4.58
N PHE A 193 -8.52 -19.29 3.36
CA PHE A 193 -8.67 -18.09 2.55
C PHE A 193 -9.46 -18.41 1.28
N VAL A 194 -10.37 -17.51 0.91
CA VAL A 194 -11.19 -17.67 -0.30
C VAL A 194 -11.14 -16.37 -1.11
N VAL A 195 -10.61 -16.45 -2.33
CA VAL A 195 -10.80 -15.39 -3.34
C VAL A 195 -12.16 -15.60 -3.99
N GLU A 196 -13.09 -14.68 -3.76
CA GLU A 196 -14.48 -14.84 -4.20
C GLU A 196 -14.63 -14.78 -5.73
N PRO A 197 -15.70 -15.39 -6.29
CA PRO A 197 -15.99 -15.28 -7.72
C PRO A 197 -16.07 -13.82 -8.18
N GLY A 198 -15.48 -13.52 -9.33
CA GLY A 198 -15.46 -12.16 -9.92
C GLY A 198 -14.35 -11.24 -9.40
N VAL A 199 -13.68 -11.60 -8.30
CA VAL A 199 -12.58 -10.80 -7.72
C VAL A 199 -11.28 -11.02 -8.49
N LEU A 200 -10.56 -9.93 -8.80
CA LEU A 200 -9.20 -9.94 -9.30
C LEU A 200 -8.22 -9.50 -8.22
N VAL A 201 -7.37 -10.43 -7.78
CA VAL A 201 -6.13 -10.09 -7.07
C VAL A 201 -5.03 -9.95 -8.12
N CYS A 202 -4.46 -8.76 -8.24
CA CYS A 202 -3.43 -8.46 -9.22
C CYS A 202 -2.12 -8.06 -8.54
N SER A 203 -0.99 -8.25 -9.22
CA SER A 203 0.25 -7.62 -8.77
C SER A 203 0.31 -6.16 -9.20
N SER A 204 0.99 -5.31 -8.41
CA SER A 204 1.28 -3.93 -8.77
C SER A 204 2.53 -3.78 -9.65
N SER A 205 3.39 -4.80 -9.71
CA SER A 205 4.73 -4.68 -10.31
C SER A 205 5.21 -5.95 -11.00
N ALA A 206 5.67 -5.79 -12.25
CA ALA A 206 6.38 -6.80 -13.01
C ALA A 206 7.88 -6.43 -13.12
N TYR A 207 8.74 -7.44 -13.20
CA TYR A 207 10.19 -7.22 -13.18
C TYR A 207 10.67 -6.33 -14.34
N ARG A 208 11.45 -5.31 -13.97
CA ARG A 208 12.17 -4.47 -14.91
C ARG A 208 13.58 -4.16 -14.37
N PRO A 209 14.65 -4.46 -15.12
CA PRO A 209 15.97 -3.99 -14.74
C PRO A 209 16.08 -2.47 -14.96
N LEU A 210 16.97 -1.84 -14.19
CA LEU A 210 17.39 -0.48 -14.49
C LEU A 210 18.01 -0.46 -15.89
N THR A 211 17.56 0.47 -16.74
CA THR A 211 18.00 0.57 -18.13
C THR A 211 18.47 2.00 -18.41
N GLU A 212 19.62 2.14 -19.05
CA GLU A 212 20.16 3.44 -19.47
C GLU A 212 20.07 3.55 -21.00
N LEU A 213 19.57 4.68 -21.50
CA LEU A 213 19.43 4.96 -22.92
C LEU A 213 20.33 6.15 -23.28
N ILE A 214 21.08 6.04 -24.37
CA ILE A 214 21.93 7.12 -24.88
C ILE A 214 21.33 7.61 -26.19
N TYR A 215 21.07 8.90 -26.28
CA TYR A 215 20.46 9.58 -27.42
C TYR A 215 21.45 10.56 -28.06
N ARG A 216 21.55 10.53 -29.39
CA ARG A 216 22.25 11.53 -30.20
C ARG A 216 21.56 11.67 -31.55
N HIS A 217 20.78 12.73 -31.73
CA HIS A 217 19.96 12.89 -32.93
C HIS A 217 20.78 13.11 -34.22
N TRP A 218 21.87 13.87 -34.12
CA TRP A 218 22.66 14.36 -35.26
C TRP A 218 24.14 14.43 -34.90
N MET A 219 25.00 14.48 -35.92
CA MET A 219 26.46 14.57 -35.78
C MET A 219 26.92 15.68 -34.84
N ASP A 220 26.34 16.88 -34.94
CA ASP A 220 26.82 18.05 -34.20
C ASP A 220 26.11 18.24 -32.84
N GLN A 221 25.22 17.31 -32.48
CA GLN A 221 24.48 17.37 -31.22
C GLN A 221 25.20 16.57 -30.12
N PRO A 222 25.22 17.07 -28.86
CA PRO A 222 25.74 16.32 -27.74
C PRO A 222 24.88 15.09 -27.45
N SER A 223 25.50 14.07 -26.84
CA SER A 223 24.76 12.88 -26.40
C SER A 223 24.03 13.15 -25.08
N VAL A 224 22.82 12.62 -24.94
CA VAL A 224 21.98 12.71 -23.74
C VAL A 224 21.73 11.32 -23.18
N LYS A 225 21.81 11.16 -21.85
CA LYS A 225 21.55 9.90 -21.14
C LYS A 225 20.21 9.96 -20.41
N TYR A 226 19.34 8.96 -20.65
CA TYR A 226 18.08 8.78 -19.95
C TYR A 226 18.15 7.51 -19.09
N VAL A 227 17.70 7.61 -17.84
CA VAL A 227 17.70 6.48 -16.89
C VAL A 227 16.27 6.04 -16.62
N VAL A 228 15.99 4.80 -17.01
CA VAL A 228 14.73 4.11 -16.75
C VAL A 228 14.91 3.29 -15.48
N LYS A 229 14.23 3.69 -14.40
CA LYS A 229 14.33 3.02 -13.09
C LYS A 229 13.93 1.56 -13.17
N GLY A 230 14.58 0.71 -12.38
CA GLY A 230 14.15 -0.69 -12.22
C GLY A 230 12.85 -0.82 -11.43
N LEU A 231 12.17 -1.95 -11.60
CA LEU A 231 11.02 -2.37 -10.77
C LEU A 231 11.23 -3.82 -10.30
N PRO A 232 10.91 -4.13 -9.03
CA PRO A 232 10.94 -5.50 -8.54
C PRO A 232 9.79 -6.33 -9.12
N GLU A 233 9.93 -7.65 -9.10
CA GLU A 233 8.81 -8.56 -9.33
C GLU A 233 8.01 -8.69 -8.03
N ILE A 234 6.71 -8.44 -8.08
CA ILE A 234 5.80 -8.65 -6.95
C ILE A 234 4.72 -9.64 -7.41
N PRO A 235 4.45 -10.74 -6.68
CA PRO A 235 3.36 -11.67 -7.01
C PRO A 235 2.00 -11.05 -6.68
N ALA A 236 0.93 -11.50 -7.34
CA ALA A 236 -0.42 -11.04 -6.98
C ALA A 236 -0.82 -11.49 -5.57
N ILE A 237 -0.52 -12.74 -5.22
CA ILE A 237 -0.65 -13.28 -3.86
C ILE A 237 0.71 -13.81 -3.42
N ASP A 238 1.18 -13.37 -2.26
CA ASP A 238 2.24 -14.01 -1.47
C ASP A 238 1.57 -14.73 -0.29
N THR A 239 1.86 -16.02 -0.09
CA THR A 239 1.33 -16.70 1.10
C THR A 239 1.86 -16.06 2.38
N GLY A 240 3.07 -15.50 2.34
CA GLY A 240 3.77 -15.04 3.53
C GLY A 240 4.32 -16.20 4.35
N GLU A 241 4.92 -15.85 5.49
CA GLU A 241 5.53 -16.81 6.42
C GLU A 241 4.54 -17.13 7.53
N PHE A 242 4.23 -18.41 7.68
CA PHE A 242 3.37 -18.94 8.74
C PHE A 242 4.18 -19.84 9.68
N PRO A 243 3.72 -20.05 10.92
CA PRO A 243 4.25 -21.10 11.79
C PRO A 243 4.27 -22.47 11.08
N PRO A 244 5.33 -23.28 11.28
CA PRO A 244 5.60 -24.49 10.50
C PRO A 244 4.53 -25.57 10.63
N ASP A 245 3.75 -25.55 11.71
CA ASP A 245 2.70 -26.53 12.00
C ASP A 245 1.29 -26.09 11.59
N LEU A 246 1.16 -24.90 11.03
CA LEU A 246 -0.08 -24.38 10.51
C LEU A 246 -0.33 -24.86 9.08
N VAL A 247 -1.55 -25.28 8.77
CA VAL A 247 -2.00 -25.59 7.42
C VAL A 247 -2.74 -24.38 6.85
N VAL A 248 -2.39 -23.99 5.63
CA VAL A 248 -2.99 -22.84 4.95
C VAL A 248 -3.74 -23.33 3.73
N ASN A 249 -5.06 -23.21 3.76
CA ASN A 249 -5.95 -23.58 2.67
C ASN A 249 -6.30 -22.31 1.87
N LEU A 250 -5.87 -22.24 0.62
CA LEU A 250 -6.21 -21.14 -0.29
C LEU A 250 -7.14 -21.66 -1.38
N THR A 251 -8.36 -21.13 -1.44
CA THR A 251 -9.34 -21.41 -2.50
C THR A 251 -9.48 -20.22 -3.44
N ILE A 252 -9.21 -20.43 -4.72
CA ILE A 252 -9.32 -19.41 -5.77
C ILE A 252 -10.58 -19.66 -6.60
N LYS A 253 -11.61 -18.83 -6.39
CA LYS A 253 -12.84 -18.79 -7.22
C LYS A 253 -12.88 -17.57 -8.14
N GLY A 254 -12.16 -16.51 -7.78
CA GLY A 254 -11.87 -15.37 -8.65
C GLY A 254 -10.61 -15.57 -9.48
N ALA A 255 -9.77 -14.55 -9.59
CA ALA A 255 -8.51 -14.59 -10.31
C ALA A 255 -7.35 -14.05 -9.47
N ALA A 256 -6.21 -14.74 -9.49
CA ALA A 256 -4.93 -14.28 -8.95
C ALA A 256 -3.92 -14.18 -10.12
N VAL A 257 -3.68 -12.96 -10.59
CA VAL A 257 -2.96 -12.73 -11.86
C VAL A 257 -1.82 -11.75 -11.64
N GLY A 258 -0.59 -12.16 -11.90
CA GLY A 258 0.52 -11.22 -11.81
C GLY A 258 0.43 -10.12 -12.87
N ARG A 259 0.97 -8.93 -12.59
CA ARG A 259 1.00 -7.83 -13.55
C ARG A 259 1.68 -8.25 -14.85
N GLY A 260 1.14 -7.82 -15.98
CA GLY A 260 1.75 -8.03 -17.28
C GLY A 260 3.08 -7.30 -17.42
N GLY A 261 3.97 -7.91 -18.19
CA GLY A 261 5.31 -7.39 -18.44
C GLY A 261 5.26 -6.11 -19.27
N GLU A 262 6.21 -5.22 -18.96
CA GLU A 262 6.39 -3.98 -19.70
C GLU A 262 6.79 -4.25 -21.14
N GLY A 263 6.25 -3.50 -22.10
CA GLY A 263 6.70 -3.54 -23.48
C GLY A 263 8.20 -3.22 -23.59
N GLY A 264 8.86 -3.84 -24.57
CA GLY A 264 10.27 -3.59 -24.83
C GLY A 264 10.53 -2.10 -25.05
N ILE A 265 11.69 -1.64 -24.57
CA ILE A 265 12.12 -0.25 -24.72
C ILE A 265 12.94 -0.15 -26.00
N ALA A 266 12.50 0.69 -26.91
CA ALA A 266 13.25 0.94 -28.13
C ALA A 266 14.57 1.67 -27.85
N HIS A 267 15.54 1.45 -28.72
CA HIS A 267 16.79 2.20 -28.69
C HIS A 267 16.52 3.68 -28.92
N ALA A 268 17.14 4.53 -28.10
CA ALA A 268 17.21 5.95 -28.41
C ALA A 268 17.95 6.18 -29.74
N ALA A 269 17.51 7.14 -30.54
CA ALA A 269 18.14 7.46 -31.82
C ALA A 269 19.61 7.89 -31.59
N TYR A 270 20.54 7.34 -32.37
CA TYR A 270 21.96 7.66 -32.28
C TYR A 270 22.60 7.81 -33.66
N TYR A 271 23.27 8.94 -33.88
CA TYR A 271 23.99 9.25 -35.12
C TYR A 271 25.50 8.89 -34.98
N GLY A 272 25.92 7.74 -35.52
CA GLY A 272 27.31 7.27 -35.56
C GLY A 272 27.47 5.79 -35.95
N GLU A 273 28.68 5.34 -36.30
CA GLU A 273 29.02 3.91 -36.42
C GLU A 273 29.40 3.35 -35.05
N SER A 274 28.98 2.12 -34.75
CA SER A 274 29.06 1.52 -33.42
C SER A 274 30.51 1.28 -32.96
N GLU A 275 30.94 1.88 -31.85
CA GLU A 275 32.10 1.37 -31.11
C GLU A 275 31.64 0.36 -30.05
N TYR A 276 32.47 -0.64 -29.76
CA TYR A 276 32.16 -1.74 -28.85
C TYR A 276 31.75 -1.27 -27.43
N GLU A 277 32.31 -0.16 -26.95
CA GLU A 277 31.96 0.44 -25.64
C GLU A 277 30.68 1.30 -25.67
N THR A 278 30.20 1.70 -26.85
CA THR A 278 28.93 2.40 -27.07
C THR A 278 27.87 1.51 -27.73
N ALA A 279 28.14 0.20 -27.80
CA ALA A 279 27.35 -0.75 -28.57
C ALA A 279 25.92 -0.90 -28.02
N PHE A 280 25.00 -0.21 -28.68
CA PHE A 280 23.54 -0.23 -28.55
C PHE A 280 22.92 -1.64 -28.45
N THR A 281 23.66 -2.71 -28.71
CA THR A 281 23.28 -4.13 -28.55
C THR A 281 22.68 -4.55 -27.19
N LYS A 282 22.78 -3.72 -26.13
CA LYS A 282 22.32 -4.07 -24.76
C LYS A 282 21.14 -3.27 -24.20
N THR A 283 20.55 -2.33 -24.93
CA THR A 283 19.33 -1.67 -24.45
C THR A 283 18.14 -2.63 -24.61
N ARG A 284 17.28 -2.69 -23.57
CA ARG A 284 16.21 -3.68 -23.37
C ARG A 284 15.12 -3.60 -24.44
N ARG A 285 15.39 -4.15 -25.62
CA ARG A 285 14.40 -4.27 -26.72
C ARG A 285 13.44 -5.40 -26.49
N ASP A 286 13.85 -6.39 -25.73
CA ASP A 286 12.98 -7.50 -25.41
C ASP A 286 11.91 -7.03 -24.44
N GLY A 287 10.70 -7.58 -24.58
CA GLY A 287 9.64 -7.34 -23.64
C GLY A 287 10.02 -7.74 -22.21
N GLY A 288 9.31 -7.19 -21.24
CA GLY A 288 9.38 -7.61 -19.86
C GLY A 288 8.63 -8.91 -19.61
N ILE A 289 9.12 -9.69 -18.66
CA ILE A 289 8.41 -10.82 -18.08
C ILE A 289 7.20 -10.29 -17.30
N GLY A 290 6.06 -10.98 -17.35
CA GLY A 290 4.95 -10.71 -16.43
C GLY A 290 5.21 -11.31 -15.06
N ALA A 291 4.67 -10.70 -14.00
CA ALA A 291 4.79 -11.22 -12.64
C ALA A 291 3.98 -12.51 -12.44
N PRO A 292 4.33 -13.35 -11.47
CA PRO A 292 3.55 -14.54 -11.11
C PRO A 292 2.25 -14.19 -10.40
N GLY A 293 1.26 -15.09 -10.51
CA GLY A 293 -0.01 -14.97 -9.80
C GLY A 293 0.10 -15.36 -8.32
N LEU A 294 0.99 -16.31 -8.00
CA LEU A 294 1.17 -16.81 -6.63
C LEU A 294 2.64 -17.06 -6.31
N LEU A 295 3.07 -16.58 -5.14
CA LEU A 295 4.32 -16.96 -4.49
C LEU A 295 4.00 -17.75 -3.23
N VAL A 296 4.49 -18.99 -3.18
CA VAL A 296 4.35 -19.89 -2.04
C VAL A 296 5.64 -19.83 -1.22
N ARG A 297 5.52 -19.39 0.03
CA ARG A 297 6.64 -19.36 1.01
C ARG A 297 6.51 -20.42 2.09
N HIS A 298 5.32 -20.99 2.26
CA HIS A 298 5.01 -21.95 3.31
C HIS A 298 4.77 -23.34 2.74
N ALA A 299 5.34 -24.37 3.37
CA ALA A 299 5.33 -25.74 2.85
C ALA A 299 3.97 -26.46 3.02
N LYS A 300 3.15 -26.05 4.01
CA LYS A 300 1.83 -26.63 4.28
C LYS A 300 0.70 -25.80 3.68
N VAL A 301 0.83 -25.48 2.40
CA VAL A 301 -0.19 -24.75 1.64
C VAL A 301 -0.96 -25.73 0.76
N ASN A 302 -2.27 -25.80 0.97
CA ASN A 302 -3.21 -26.49 0.09
C ASN A 302 -3.85 -25.45 -0.83
N LEU A 303 -3.68 -25.63 -2.15
CA LEU A 303 -4.28 -24.75 -3.15
C LEU A 303 -5.43 -25.47 -3.85
N ILE A 304 -6.62 -24.85 -3.83
CA ILE A 304 -7.78 -25.28 -4.59
C ILE A 304 -8.11 -24.16 -5.59
N ILE A 305 -8.12 -24.47 -6.88
CA ILE A 305 -8.59 -23.57 -7.93
C ILE A 305 -9.97 -24.06 -8.36
N ASP A 306 -11.01 -23.41 -7.84
CA ASP A 306 -12.42 -23.80 -7.96
C ASP A 306 -13.15 -22.84 -8.90
N GLY A 307 -13.13 -23.14 -10.20
CA GLY A 307 -13.66 -22.27 -11.24
C GLY A 307 -12.92 -20.94 -11.44
N GLY A 308 -11.89 -20.67 -10.62
CA GLY A 308 -11.05 -19.49 -10.69
C GLY A 308 -9.80 -19.64 -11.58
N ILE A 309 -8.95 -18.61 -11.58
CA ILE A 309 -7.75 -18.55 -12.41
C ILE A 309 -6.53 -18.17 -11.57
N VAL A 310 -5.43 -18.91 -11.70
CA VAL A 310 -4.10 -18.46 -11.24
C VAL A 310 -3.23 -18.30 -12.48
N ALA A 311 -2.72 -17.09 -12.71
CA ALA A 311 -2.02 -16.80 -13.95
C ALA A 311 -0.76 -15.96 -13.74
N ARG A 312 0.26 -16.24 -14.55
CA ARG A 312 1.34 -15.27 -14.77
C ARG A 312 0.78 -14.12 -15.61
N GLY A 313 1.24 -12.91 -15.37
CA GLY A 313 1.00 -11.81 -16.29
C GLY A 313 1.55 -12.14 -17.69
N GLY A 314 0.85 -11.69 -18.72
CA GLY A 314 1.34 -11.79 -20.09
C GLY A 314 2.64 -11.01 -20.26
N SER A 315 3.56 -11.50 -21.09
CA SER A 315 4.82 -10.80 -21.30
C SER A 315 4.68 -9.62 -22.26
N GLY A 316 5.57 -8.64 -22.15
CA GLY A 316 5.59 -7.49 -23.04
C GLY A 316 6.00 -7.87 -24.47
N GLY A 317 5.56 -7.09 -25.45
CA GLY A 317 6.01 -7.23 -26.83
C GLY A 317 7.42 -6.69 -27.05
N GLY A 318 8.11 -7.19 -28.07
CA GLY A 318 9.43 -6.70 -28.45
C GLY A 318 9.39 -5.32 -29.12
N ALA A 319 10.39 -4.48 -28.85
CA ALA A 319 10.56 -3.18 -29.48
C ALA A 319 11.25 -3.26 -30.85
N THR A 320 11.04 -2.26 -31.70
CA THR A 320 11.76 -2.14 -32.98
C THR A 320 13.15 -1.55 -32.79
N PRO A 321 14.10 -1.86 -33.70
CA PRO A 321 15.42 -1.24 -33.70
C PRO A 321 15.37 0.26 -34.01
N ASN A 322 16.41 1.00 -33.61
CA ASN A 322 16.72 2.30 -34.20
C ASN A 322 17.44 2.12 -35.55
N GLY A 323 17.70 3.22 -36.25
CA GLY A 323 18.50 3.18 -37.46
C GLY A 323 18.84 4.57 -37.98
N LEU A 324 19.31 4.61 -39.23
CA LEU A 324 19.56 5.84 -39.96
C LEU A 324 18.60 5.94 -41.14
N SER A 325 18.07 7.13 -41.37
CA SER A 325 17.34 7.42 -42.60
C SER A 325 18.31 7.43 -43.78
N THR A 326 18.13 6.53 -44.75
CA THR A 326 18.94 6.55 -45.99
C THR A 326 18.50 7.67 -46.95
N LYS A 327 17.31 8.25 -46.74
CA LYS A 327 16.76 9.37 -47.52
C LYS A 327 17.21 10.74 -46.99
N TYR A 328 17.31 10.89 -45.67
CA TYR A 328 17.49 12.19 -45.01
C TYR A 328 18.74 12.29 -44.13
N ASN A 329 19.51 11.21 -43.95
CA ASN A 329 20.76 11.19 -43.20
C ASN A 329 20.65 11.74 -41.76
N TYR A 330 19.65 11.29 -41.00
CA TYR A 330 19.54 11.53 -39.56
C TYR A 330 19.16 10.23 -38.82
N ALA A 331 19.34 10.22 -37.49
CA ALA A 331 19.02 9.05 -36.67
C ALA A 331 17.51 8.88 -36.44
N LEU A 332 17.00 7.69 -36.71
CA LEU A 332 15.61 7.30 -36.56
C LEU A 332 15.40 6.52 -35.25
N GLN A 333 14.40 6.95 -34.50
CA GLN A 333 14.00 6.37 -33.22
C GLN A 333 13.21 5.07 -33.45
N GLY A 334 13.54 4.02 -32.67
CA GLY A 334 12.70 2.81 -32.63
C GLY A 334 11.42 3.05 -31.80
N ALA A 335 10.44 2.16 -31.96
CA ALA A 335 9.16 2.17 -31.26
C ALA A 335 9.08 1.06 -30.21
N CYS A 336 8.51 1.36 -29.04
CA CYS A 336 8.37 0.40 -27.95
C CYS A 336 7.37 -0.73 -28.31
N GLY A 337 7.45 -1.83 -27.56
CA GLY A 337 6.47 -2.91 -27.63
C GLY A 337 5.18 -2.58 -26.86
N GLY A 338 4.10 -3.30 -27.16
CA GLY A 338 2.88 -3.26 -26.35
C GLY A 338 3.07 -3.91 -24.99
N GLY A 339 2.39 -3.41 -23.96
CA GLY A 339 2.41 -4.01 -22.63
C GLY A 339 1.64 -5.34 -22.58
N GLY A 340 2.08 -6.29 -21.75
CA GLY A 340 1.34 -7.54 -21.49
C GLY A 340 0.16 -7.32 -20.55
N ALA A 341 -0.90 -8.14 -20.66
CA ALA A 341 -2.05 -8.05 -19.77
C ALA A 341 -1.83 -8.88 -18.49
N PRO A 342 -2.28 -8.42 -17.32
CA PRO A 342 -2.99 -7.17 -17.05
C PRO A 342 -2.03 -5.98 -16.82
N PHE A 343 -2.37 -4.80 -17.30
CA PHE A 343 -1.76 -3.51 -16.91
C PHE A 343 -0.24 -3.35 -17.11
N GLY A 344 0.40 -4.18 -17.94
CA GLY A 344 1.75 -3.89 -18.44
C GLY A 344 1.74 -2.63 -19.29
N MET A 345 2.76 -1.80 -19.21
CA MET A 345 2.82 -0.52 -19.92
C MET A 345 3.69 -0.62 -21.17
N ALA A 346 3.42 0.27 -22.12
CA ALA A 346 4.28 0.52 -23.27
C ALA A 346 5.26 1.65 -22.92
N LEU A 347 6.49 1.30 -22.57
CA LEU A 347 7.49 2.23 -22.06
C LEU A 347 8.12 3.10 -23.17
N SER A 348 7.67 4.36 -23.30
CA SER A 348 8.28 5.36 -24.20
C SER A 348 9.28 6.33 -23.53
N PHE A 349 9.13 6.60 -22.23
CA PHE A 349 9.98 7.48 -21.39
C PHE A 349 10.55 8.77 -22.07
N VAL A 350 9.70 9.46 -22.82
CA VAL A 350 9.80 10.91 -23.12
C VAL A 350 8.68 11.59 -22.29
N PRO A 351 8.85 12.80 -21.72
CA PRO A 351 8.04 13.30 -20.59
C PRO A 351 6.52 13.25 -20.78
N THR A 352 5.83 12.86 -19.70
CA THR A 352 4.38 12.63 -19.55
C THR A 352 3.47 13.82 -19.82
N SER A 353 3.99 15.05 -19.95
CA SER A 353 3.18 16.23 -20.31
C SER A 353 2.65 16.21 -21.74
N SER A 354 3.05 15.23 -22.55
CA SER A 354 2.67 15.08 -23.96
C SER A 354 1.84 13.81 -24.24
N GLU A 355 1.46 13.05 -23.22
CA GLU A 355 0.75 11.76 -23.35
C GLU A 355 -0.78 11.96 -23.36
N VAL A 356 -1.36 12.19 -24.53
CA VAL A 356 -2.82 12.09 -24.72
C VAL A 356 -3.19 10.72 -25.34
N PRO A 357 -4.27 10.04 -24.89
CA PRO A 357 -4.66 8.70 -25.38
C PRO A 357 -4.95 8.58 -26.89
N ARG A 358 -4.99 9.71 -27.60
CA ARG A 358 -5.27 9.76 -29.04
C ARG A 358 -4.04 9.97 -29.91
N PHE A 359 -2.95 10.53 -29.39
CA PHE A 359 -1.73 10.81 -30.15
C PHE A 359 -0.51 10.77 -29.21
N ARG A 360 0.38 9.78 -29.40
CA ARG A 360 1.70 9.79 -28.77
C ARG A 360 2.62 10.54 -29.76
N GLY A 361 2.71 11.86 -29.62
CA GLY A 361 3.54 12.71 -30.50
C GLY A 361 4.98 12.75 -30.01
N TYR A 362 5.93 12.47 -30.90
CA TYR A 362 7.37 12.62 -30.63
C TYR A 362 7.80 14.07 -30.93
N PHE A 363 8.42 14.78 -29.98
CA PHE A 363 9.04 16.10 -30.23
C PHE A 363 10.53 15.88 -30.50
N ASN A 364 11.08 16.23 -31.67
CA ASN A 364 11.14 17.57 -32.26
C ASN A 364 10.83 17.50 -33.78
N ASN A 365 9.86 18.28 -34.27
CA ASN A 365 9.39 18.38 -35.68
C ASN A 365 8.46 17.27 -36.26
N ASN A 366 7.16 17.34 -35.96
CA ASN A 366 6.06 16.93 -36.87
C ASN A 366 5.96 15.48 -37.36
N TYR A 367 6.23 14.46 -36.54
CA TYR A 367 5.93 13.07 -36.93
C TYR A 367 4.87 12.43 -36.03
N GLU A 368 3.70 12.16 -36.61
CA GLU A 368 2.62 11.34 -36.03
C GLU A 368 3.03 9.86 -36.05
N THR A 369 2.84 9.18 -34.91
CA THR A 369 3.02 7.72 -34.81
C THR A 369 1.76 7.03 -34.35
N ASP A 370 1.44 5.92 -35.01
CA ASP A 370 0.32 5.05 -34.67
C ASP A 370 0.46 4.41 -33.29
N LYS A 371 -0.69 4.12 -32.67
CA LYS A 371 -0.84 3.83 -31.24
C LYS A 371 -0.10 2.57 -30.78
N VAL A 372 0.97 2.72 -30.00
CA VAL A 372 1.41 1.71 -29.03
C VAL A 372 0.57 1.87 -27.77
N SER A 373 0.06 0.78 -27.20
CA SER A 373 -0.83 0.85 -26.04
C SER A 373 -0.32 0.04 -24.85
N ASP A 374 -0.67 0.53 -23.67
CA ASP A 374 -0.65 -0.25 -22.44
C ASP A 374 -1.70 -1.37 -22.54
N ALA A 375 -1.53 -2.39 -21.72
CA ALA A 375 -2.55 -3.42 -21.56
C ALA A 375 -3.67 -2.95 -20.64
N GLN A 376 -4.88 -3.40 -20.94
CA GLN A 376 -5.99 -3.36 -20.00
C GLN A 376 -5.95 -4.62 -19.12
N ARG A 377 -7.03 -4.85 -18.35
CA ARG A 377 -7.20 -6.07 -17.55
C ARG A 377 -7.03 -7.33 -18.40
N ASP A 378 -7.84 -7.46 -19.44
CA ASP A 378 -7.90 -8.70 -20.25
C ASP A 378 -7.35 -8.52 -21.68
N ILE A 379 -7.11 -7.26 -22.08
CA ILE A 379 -6.70 -6.93 -23.45
C ILE A 379 -5.21 -6.56 -23.45
N PRO A 380 -4.34 -7.34 -24.12
CA PRO A 380 -2.93 -6.98 -24.23
C PRO A 380 -2.72 -5.72 -25.06
N GLY A 381 -1.66 -4.99 -24.71
CA GLY A 381 -1.23 -3.80 -25.41
C GLY A 381 -0.80 -4.09 -26.85
N LYS A 382 -1.12 -3.17 -27.76
CA LYS A 382 -0.71 -3.27 -29.16
C LYS A 382 0.65 -2.60 -29.36
N GLY A 383 1.52 -3.26 -30.12
CA GLY A 383 2.75 -2.69 -30.64
C GLY A 383 2.48 -1.70 -31.77
N TYR A 384 3.49 -0.94 -32.19
CA TYR A 384 3.43 -0.01 -33.32
C TYR A 384 3.16 -0.73 -34.65
N GLN A 385 2.22 -0.23 -35.46
CA GLN A 385 1.74 -0.88 -36.70
C GLN A 385 1.62 0.04 -37.94
N ARG A 386 2.49 1.04 -38.11
CA ARG A 386 2.37 1.97 -39.27
C ARG A 386 2.72 1.28 -40.59
N ASN A 387 1.75 1.21 -41.51
CA ASN A 387 1.93 0.73 -42.88
C ASN A 387 1.40 1.76 -43.87
N ASN A 388 2.22 2.76 -44.19
CA ASN A 388 1.94 3.79 -45.19
C ASN A 388 2.69 3.43 -46.49
N SER A 389 2.03 3.57 -47.64
CA SER A 389 2.54 3.23 -48.98
C SER A 389 3.86 3.93 -49.39
N SER A 390 4.32 4.91 -48.64
CA SER A 390 5.52 5.73 -48.92
C SER A 390 6.73 5.34 -48.05
N GLU A 391 6.51 4.70 -46.89
CA GLU A 391 7.52 4.37 -45.88
C GLU A 391 7.13 3.06 -45.14
N VAL A 392 7.85 1.97 -45.40
CA VAL A 392 7.68 0.72 -44.63
C VAL A 392 8.54 0.83 -43.37
N SER A 393 7.91 1.06 -42.23
CA SER A 393 8.58 1.09 -40.92
C SER A 393 8.59 -0.29 -40.26
N PRO A 394 9.57 -0.59 -39.39
CA PRO A 394 9.53 -1.80 -38.57
C PRO A 394 8.31 -1.79 -37.64
N LEU A 395 7.73 -2.97 -37.37
CA LEU A 395 6.52 -3.13 -36.55
C LEU A 395 6.91 -3.65 -35.16
N SER A 396 6.38 -3.05 -34.09
CA SER A 396 6.66 -3.56 -32.74
C SER A 396 5.78 -4.75 -32.41
N GLY A 397 6.24 -5.56 -31.48
CA GLY A 397 5.48 -6.67 -30.93
C GLY A 397 4.30 -6.22 -30.06
N ASN A 398 3.23 -7.01 -30.08
CA ASN A 398 2.11 -6.88 -29.15
C ASN A 398 2.46 -7.56 -27.82
N GLY A 399 1.84 -7.12 -26.72
CA GLY A 399 1.89 -7.86 -25.46
C GLY A 399 1.11 -9.17 -25.53
N GLY A 400 1.39 -10.06 -24.57
CA GLY A 400 0.65 -11.32 -24.38
C GLY A 400 -0.55 -11.15 -23.46
N GLY A 401 -1.57 -11.99 -23.63
CA GLY A 401 -2.64 -12.17 -22.63
C GLY A 401 -2.16 -12.88 -21.37
N TRP A 402 -3.05 -13.14 -20.42
CA TRP A 402 -2.70 -13.84 -19.18
C TRP A 402 -2.05 -15.20 -19.47
N GLY A 403 -0.87 -15.44 -18.89
CA GLY A 403 -0.08 -16.65 -19.09
C GLY A 403 0.50 -16.81 -20.50
N GLN A 404 0.47 -15.78 -21.35
CA GLN A 404 0.94 -15.84 -22.73
C GLN A 404 2.17 -14.96 -22.96
N CYS A 405 3.04 -15.40 -23.86
CA CYS A 405 4.10 -14.53 -24.36
C CYS A 405 3.55 -13.49 -25.33
N GLY A 406 4.11 -12.28 -25.32
CA GLY A 406 3.92 -11.31 -26.38
C GLY A 406 4.51 -11.76 -27.71
N THR A 407 4.55 -10.87 -28.69
CA THR A 407 5.18 -11.15 -29.98
C THR A 407 6.51 -10.40 -30.12
N LYS A 408 7.40 -10.92 -30.97
CA LYS A 408 8.60 -10.19 -31.39
C LYS A 408 8.23 -8.98 -32.27
N SER A 409 9.14 -8.02 -32.37
CA SER A 409 9.07 -7.01 -33.43
C SER A 409 9.42 -7.63 -34.80
N LEU A 410 9.05 -6.93 -35.87
CA LEU A 410 9.34 -7.32 -37.24
C LEU A 410 10.18 -6.24 -37.91
N ASN A 411 11.38 -6.63 -38.36
CA ASN A 411 12.25 -5.76 -39.14
C ASN A 411 11.85 -5.89 -40.63
N LYS A 412 10.97 -5.01 -41.12
CA LYS A 412 10.59 -4.91 -42.53
C LYS A 412 10.90 -3.50 -43.04
N GLY A 413 11.34 -3.40 -44.29
CA GLY A 413 11.54 -2.13 -45.00
C GLY A 413 12.94 -1.53 -44.88
N GLU A 414 13.89 -2.01 -45.68
CA GLU A 414 15.26 -1.47 -45.74
C GLU A 414 15.41 -0.29 -46.71
N TRP A 415 14.39 0.00 -47.53
CA TRP A 415 14.50 0.97 -48.63
C TRP A 415 14.88 2.39 -48.17
N ASN A 416 14.34 2.84 -47.03
CA ASN A 416 14.62 4.16 -46.45
C ASN A 416 15.29 4.10 -45.06
N TRP A 417 15.67 2.90 -44.60
CA TRP A 417 16.10 2.64 -43.21
C TRP A 417 17.32 1.70 -43.19
N LYS A 418 18.47 2.21 -42.71
CA LYS A 418 19.66 1.38 -42.44
C LYS A 418 19.66 1.00 -40.95
N TYR A 419 19.37 -0.26 -40.65
CA TYR A 419 19.53 -0.78 -39.29
C TYR A 419 21.02 -0.77 -38.91
N HIS A 420 21.34 -0.43 -37.67
CA HIS A 420 22.71 -0.51 -37.14
C HIS A 420 23.16 -1.96 -36.87
N GLY A 421 22.81 -2.92 -37.75
CA GLY A 421 23.10 -4.35 -37.57
C GLY A 421 22.28 -5.02 -36.44
N THR A 422 21.13 -4.45 -36.09
CA THR A 422 20.39 -4.78 -34.88
C THR A 422 19.24 -5.79 -35.14
N LEU A 423 19.20 -6.90 -34.38
CA LEU A 423 18.20 -7.98 -34.52
C LEU A 423 16.78 -7.54 -34.11
N GLU A 424 15.75 -8.36 -34.33
CA GLU A 424 14.40 -8.09 -33.80
C GLU A 424 14.37 -8.15 -32.26
N GLY A 425 13.61 -7.27 -31.62
CA GLY A 425 13.31 -7.35 -30.19
C GLY A 425 12.39 -8.53 -29.93
N GLN A 426 12.76 -9.38 -28.98
CA GLN A 426 12.00 -10.58 -28.62
C GLN A 426 10.84 -10.23 -27.69
N PRO A 427 9.78 -11.06 -27.62
CA PRO A 427 8.82 -10.90 -26.53
C PRO A 427 9.50 -11.15 -25.20
N GLY A 428 8.91 -10.63 -24.13
CA GLY A 428 9.36 -10.97 -22.79
C GLY A 428 9.25 -12.48 -22.57
N PRO A 429 10.13 -13.06 -21.74
CA PRO A 429 10.07 -14.48 -21.46
C PRO A 429 8.76 -14.83 -20.76
N GLY A 430 8.33 -16.08 -20.91
CA GLY A 430 7.26 -16.66 -20.12
C GLY A 430 7.74 -17.06 -18.72
N GLY A 431 6.90 -17.82 -18.04
CA GLY A 431 7.31 -18.74 -16.99
C GLY A 431 6.13 -19.11 -16.09
N PRO A 432 6.39 -19.73 -14.93
CA PRO A 432 5.35 -20.30 -14.09
C PRO A 432 4.43 -19.23 -13.45
N ALA A 433 3.15 -19.57 -13.32
CA ALA A 433 2.17 -18.76 -12.60
C ALA A 433 2.31 -18.86 -11.08
N ILE A 434 2.82 -20.00 -10.61
CA ILE A 434 3.03 -20.33 -9.20
C ILE A 434 4.53 -20.56 -9.00
N ILE A 435 5.15 -19.80 -8.10
CA ILE A 435 6.57 -19.89 -7.78
C ILE A 435 6.80 -20.11 -6.28
N GLY A 436 8.03 -20.43 -5.89
CA GLY A 436 8.43 -20.61 -4.50
C GLY A 436 8.51 -22.08 -4.10
N VAL A 437 8.18 -22.38 -2.85
CA VAL A 437 8.22 -23.75 -2.32
C VAL A 437 7.08 -24.60 -2.89
N PRO A 438 7.25 -25.94 -2.97
CA PRO A 438 6.17 -26.82 -3.41
C PRO A 438 4.93 -26.71 -2.53
N LEU A 439 3.75 -26.75 -3.16
CA LEU A 439 2.47 -26.87 -2.47
C LEU A 439 2.36 -28.25 -1.77
N GLN A 440 1.67 -28.30 -0.64
CA GLN A 440 1.32 -29.56 0.02
C GLN A 440 0.32 -30.34 -0.83
N THR A 441 -0.72 -29.66 -1.32
CA THR A 441 -1.67 -30.20 -2.29
C THR A 441 -2.08 -29.12 -3.30
N LEU A 442 -2.40 -29.57 -4.52
CA LEU A 442 -2.97 -28.75 -5.58
C LEU A 442 -4.18 -29.48 -6.16
N GLN A 443 -5.34 -28.82 -6.16
CA GLN A 443 -6.55 -29.30 -6.80
C GLN A 443 -7.08 -28.24 -7.77
N VAL A 444 -7.46 -28.68 -8.97
CA VAL A 444 -8.07 -27.82 -9.98
C VAL A 444 -9.41 -28.44 -10.34
N ILE A 445 -10.49 -27.74 -9.99
CA ILE A 445 -11.87 -28.26 -10.09
C ILE A 445 -12.79 -27.22 -10.74
N ASN A 446 -13.97 -27.67 -11.18
CA ASN A 446 -15.03 -26.80 -11.73
C ASN A 446 -14.56 -25.84 -12.84
N GLY A 447 -13.61 -26.28 -13.67
CA GLY A 447 -13.07 -25.48 -14.77
C GLY A 447 -11.98 -24.48 -14.37
N GLY A 448 -11.42 -24.61 -13.15
CA GLY A 448 -10.28 -23.80 -12.71
C GLY A 448 -9.08 -23.89 -13.66
N GLN A 449 -8.27 -22.84 -13.72
CA GLN A 449 -7.17 -22.74 -14.68
C GLN A 449 -5.86 -22.26 -14.05
N ILE A 450 -4.75 -22.82 -14.53
CA ILE A 450 -3.40 -22.30 -14.32
C ILE A 450 -2.88 -21.82 -15.67
N LEU A 451 -2.72 -20.51 -15.85
CA LEU A 451 -2.27 -19.93 -17.11
C LEU A 451 -0.79 -19.50 -17.01
N GLN A 452 0.07 -20.19 -17.75
CA GLN A 452 1.51 -19.98 -17.74
C GLN A 452 2.14 -20.43 -19.06
N THR A 453 3.32 -19.89 -19.35
CA THR A 453 4.18 -20.33 -20.47
C THR A 453 5.45 -20.94 -19.88
N LEU A 454 5.65 -22.25 -20.07
CA LEU A 454 6.83 -22.96 -19.56
C LEU A 454 8.02 -22.89 -20.52
#